data_AF-A0A9J6EQT2-F1
#
_entry.id   AF-A0A9J6EQT2-F1
#
_cell.length_a   1.000
_cell.length_b   1.000
_cell.length_c   1.000
_cell.angle_alpha   90.00
_cell.angle_beta   90.00
_cell.angle_gamma   90.00
#
_symmetry.space_group_name_H-M   'P 1'
#
loop_
_entity.id
_entity.type
_entity.pdbx_description
1 polymer ?
#
loop_
_entity_poly.entity_id
_entity_poly.type
_entity_poly.pdbx_seq_one_letter_code
_entity_poly.pdbx_strand_id
1 'polypeptide(L)'
;MSRNEISAGPCRPPGCTGHFDGARPIGGFTATMRRTPLALLPTVLQLSFVAAASITAPTDDSGPPIVASSVEDAFAQYVARYNKSYEPGSEEHERRFAAFRDSLERIARRNATGDTARYGLTRFSDFTPDEFRRNVLSSPPADLDEIVRQLFPDLRPLGDDNDIGPLLLQPVDPKKVPPVRGRYPDHFDWRDRSAVTPVKNQQNCGACWAISTVENVESMYAIATGKLVRVQRPADG
;
A
#
# COMPACT_ATOMS: atom_id res chain seq x y z
N MET A 1 10.86 45.30 -0.90
CA MET A 1 9.87 44.31 -1.35
C MET A 1 10.08 43.04 -0.53
N SER A 2 9.20 42.84 0.45
CA SER A 2 9.33 41.82 1.48
C SER A 2 8.98 40.44 0.92
N ARG A 3 9.85 39.44 1.15
CA ARG A 3 9.58 38.02 0.86
C ARG A 3 8.68 37.47 1.94
N ASN A 4 7.50 36.97 1.58
CA ASN A 4 6.68 36.15 2.45
C ASN A 4 7.03 34.67 2.21
N GLU A 5 7.91 34.13 3.05
CA GLU A 5 8.10 32.69 3.20
C GLU A 5 7.12 32.19 4.25
N ILE A 6 6.19 31.31 3.85
CA ILE A 6 5.33 30.60 4.79
C ILE A 6 6.12 29.36 5.24
N SER A 7 6.72 29.47 6.43
CA SER A 7 7.38 28.37 7.14
C SER A 7 6.33 27.54 7.88
N ALA A 8 6.16 26.27 7.48
CA ALA A 8 5.39 25.30 8.24
C ALA A 8 6.33 24.59 9.22
N GLY A 9 6.21 24.93 10.51
CA GLY A 9 7.00 24.31 11.58
C GLY A 9 6.52 22.89 11.93
N PRO A 10 7.39 22.02 12.48
CA PRO A 10 7.03 20.66 12.87
C PRO A 10 6.23 20.60 14.17
N CYS A 11 5.19 19.76 14.19
CA CYS A 11 4.38 19.43 15.36
C CYS A 11 5.17 18.55 16.35
N ARG A 12 5.32 19.00 17.60
CA ARG A 12 5.73 18.18 18.76
C ARG A 12 4.53 17.96 19.69
N PRO A 13 4.25 16.74 20.16
CA PRO A 13 3.45 16.54 21.38
C PRO A 13 4.33 16.58 22.65
N PRO A 14 3.81 17.11 23.78
CA PRO A 14 4.53 17.25 25.04
C PRO A 14 4.51 15.97 25.89
N GLY A 15 5.51 15.87 26.78
CA GLY A 15 5.91 14.67 27.51
C GLY A 15 4.93 14.11 28.54
N CYS A 16 5.01 12.79 28.70
CA CYS A 16 4.48 12.04 29.83
C CYS A 16 5.61 11.82 30.86
N THR A 17 5.41 12.27 32.09
CA THR A 17 6.26 11.92 33.24
C THR A 17 5.70 10.67 33.91
N GLY A 18 6.53 9.63 34.04
CA GLY A 18 6.20 8.39 34.74
C GLY A 18 6.41 8.48 36.25
N HIS A 19 5.68 7.65 36.99
CA HIS A 19 6.02 7.22 38.34
C HIS A 19 5.43 5.82 38.59
N PHE A 20 6.31 4.82 38.67
CA PHE A 20 6.03 3.44 39.09
C PHE A 20 6.55 3.29 40.51
N ASP A 21 5.75 2.74 41.42
CA ASP A 21 6.24 2.00 42.59
C ASP A 21 5.11 1.20 43.26
N GLY A 22 5.41 -0.01 43.72
CA GLY A 22 4.54 -0.72 44.68
C GLY A 22 4.57 -2.25 44.59
N ALA A 23 5.52 -2.86 45.30
CA ALA A 23 5.71 -4.31 45.44
C ALA A 23 4.70 -5.00 46.38
N ARG A 24 4.75 -6.35 46.32
CA ARG A 24 4.00 -7.41 47.05
C ARG A 24 3.86 -7.19 48.58
N PRO A 25 2.99 -7.98 49.23
CA PRO A 25 3.56 -9.13 49.94
C PRO A 25 2.74 -10.43 49.86
N ILE A 26 3.47 -11.48 50.25
CA ILE A 26 3.17 -12.91 50.16
C ILE A 26 2.59 -13.34 51.52
N GLY A 27 1.40 -13.95 51.53
CA GLY A 27 0.79 -14.55 52.71
C GLY A 27 0.74 -16.07 52.56
N GLY A 28 1.43 -16.78 53.45
CA GLY A 28 1.29 -18.23 53.62
C GLY A 28 0.00 -18.58 54.37
N PHE A 29 -0.41 -19.86 54.33
CA PHE A 29 -0.48 -20.74 55.50
C PHE A 29 -1.13 -22.10 55.16
N THR A 30 -0.49 -23.14 55.71
CA THR A 30 -0.98 -24.46 56.11
C THR A 30 -1.53 -25.44 55.06
N ALA A 31 -0.70 -26.41 54.72
CA ALA A 31 -1.09 -27.71 54.16
C ALA A 31 -1.69 -28.62 55.25
N THR A 32 -2.85 -29.22 54.96
CA THR A 32 -3.35 -30.41 55.67
C THR A 32 -3.58 -31.52 54.64
N MET A 33 -2.70 -32.52 54.67
CA MET A 33 -2.74 -33.68 53.78
C MET A 33 -3.73 -34.71 54.32
N ARG A 34 -4.85 -34.94 53.62
CA ARG A 34 -5.68 -36.14 53.80
C ARG A 34 -5.30 -37.15 52.71
N ARG A 35 -4.87 -38.34 53.14
CA ARG A 35 -4.57 -39.48 52.28
C ARG A 35 -5.87 -40.15 51.84
N THR A 36 -6.15 -40.18 50.55
CA THR A 36 -7.16 -41.06 49.94
C THR A 36 -6.47 -42.13 49.09
N PRO A 37 -7.00 -43.37 49.06
CA PRO A 37 -6.30 -44.52 48.51
C PRO A 37 -6.34 -44.55 46.98
N LEU A 38 -5.30 -45.21 46.48
CA LEU A 38 -4.88 -45.40 45.09
C LEU A 38 -5.92 -46.15 44.26
N ALA A 39 -6.53 -45.48 43.28
CA ALA A 39 -7.26 -46.12 42.18
C ALA A 39 -6.40 -46.03 40.90
N LEU A 40 -5.94 -47.19 40.43
CA LEU A 40 -5.20 -47.39 39.20
C LEU A 40 -6.13 -47.29 37.99
N LEU A 41 -5.91 -46.33 37.09
CA LEU A 41 -6.24 -46.47 35.66
C LEU A 41 -5.16 -45.78 34.81
N PRO A 42 -4.72 -46.41 33.70
CA PRO A 42 -3.64 -45.91 32.86
C PRO A 42 -4.21 -44.97 31.79
N THR A 43 -3.79 -43.72 31.78
CA THR A 43 -4.03 -42.85 30.62
C THR A 43 -2.72 -42.20 30.23
N VAL A 44 -2.18 -42.72 29.13
CA VAL A 44 -1.13 -42.13 28.31
C VAL A 44 -1.38 -40.63 28.21
N LEU A 45 -0.43 -39.84 28.70
CA LEU A 45 -0.35 -38.41 28.41
C LEU A 45 -0.15 -38.30 26.89
N GLN A 46 -1.26 -38.27 26.13
CA GLN A 46 -1.20 -37.80 24.76
C GLN A 46 -0.73 -36.36 24.86
N LEU A 47 0.54 -36.13 24.53
CA LEU A 47 1.01 -34.82 24.08
C LEU A 47 0.15 -34.51 22.86
N SER A 48 -0.97 -33.83 23.08
CA SER A 48 -1.65 -33.11 22.01
C SER A 48 -0.68 -32.04 21.56
N PHE A 49 0.10 -32.34 20.51
CA PHE A 49 0.69 -31.30 19.69
C PHE A 49 -0.47 -30.51 19.11
N VAL A 50 -0.88 -29.46 19.83
CA VAL A 50 -1.65 -28.40 19.22
C VAL A 50 -0.70 -27.80 18.21
N ALA A 51 -0.87 -28.13 16.93
CA ALA A 51 -0.26 -27.36 15.87
C ALA A 51 -0.84 -25.95 16.04
N ALA A 52 -0.06 -25.05 16.65
CA ALA A 52 -0.43 -23.66 16.71
C ALA A 52 -0.63 -23.22 15.26
N ALA A 53 -1.86 -22.88 14.90
CA ALA A 53 -2.20 -22.46 13.55
C ALA A 53 -1.53 -21.11 13.31
N SER A 54 -0.33 -21.12 12.73
CA SER A 54 0.37 -19.90 12.36
C SER A 54 -0.25 -19.30 11.10
N ILE A 55 -0.58 -18.02 11.15
CA ILE A 55 -0.98 -17.25 9.98
C ILE A 55 0.28 -17.02 9.15
N THR A 56 0.24 -17.40 7.88
CA THR A 56 1.29 -17.09 6.90
C THR A 56 0.67 -16.26 5.79
N ALA A 57 1.01 -14.97 5.73
CA ALA A 57 0.49 -14.03 4.74
C ALA A 57 1.62 -13.57 3.81
N PRO A 58 1.57 -13.89 2.50
CA PRO A 58 2.51 -13.36 1.51
C PRO A 58 2.50 -11.83 1.50
N THR A 59 3.61 -11.18 1.13
CA THR A 59 3.68 -9.73 0.93
C THR A 59 4.03 -9.39 -0.53
N ASP A 60 3.64 -8.19 -0.99
CA ASP A 60 3.83 -7.74 -2.38
C ASP A 60 5.23 -7.19 -2.69
N ASP A 61 5.94 -6.73 -1.67
CA ASP A 61 7.23 -6.05 -1.74
C ASP A 61 8.45 -7.00 -1.87
N SER A 62 8.22 -8.24 -2.32
CA SER A 62 9.24 -9.28 -2.50
C SER A 62 10.00 -9.70 -1.23
N GLY A 63 9.61 -9.22 -0.05
CA GLY A 63 10.19 -9.69 1.20
C GLY A 63 9.50 -10.95 1.75
N PRO A 64 9.95 -11.44 2.93
CA PRO A 64 9.40 -12.66 3.49
C PRO A 64 7.92 -12.47 3.88
N PRO A 65 7.11 -13.55 3.82
CA PRO A 65 5.74 -13.51 4.30
C PRO A 65 5.69 -13.15 5.78
N ILE A 66 4.62 -12.50 6.20
CA ILE A 66 4.32 -12.28 7.62
C ILE A 66 3.88 -13.63 8.21
N VAL A 67 4.62 -14.09 9.22
CA VAL A 67 4.33 -15.32 9.96
C VAL A 67 4.02 -14.97 11.41
N ALA A 68 2.83 -15.32 11.88
CA ALA A 68 2.33 -14.87 13.18
C ALA A 68 1.46 -15.94 13.86
N SER A 69 1.47 -15.97 15.19
CA SER A 69 0.62 -16.86 16.01
C SER A 69 -0.83 -16.39 16.15
N SER A 70 -1.09 -15.11 15.89
CA SER A 70 -2.39 -14.46 16.01
C SER A 70 -2.57 -13.40 14.94
N VAL A 71 -3.82 -12.96 14.71
CA VAL A 71 -4.11 -11.89 13.73
C VAL A 71 -3.57 -10.55 14.24
N GLU A 72 -3.59 -10.35 15.55
CA GLU A 72 -3.04 -9.21 16.26
C GLU A 72 -1.53 -9.10 16.04
N ASP A 73 -0.79 -10.21 16.21
CA ASP A 73 0.65 -10.27 15.93
C ASP A 73 0.94 -10.01 14.45
N ALA A 74 0.11 -10.55 13.55
CA ALA A 74 0.23 -10.32 12.10
C ALA A 74 0.04 -8.84 11.76
N PHE A 75 -0.93 -8.18 12.40
CA PHE A 75 -1.19 -6.75 12.20
C PHE A 75 -0.06 -5.89 12.77
N ALA A 76 0.48 -6.23 13.94
CA ALA A 76 1.64 -5.53 14.51
C ALA A 76 2.87 -5.61 13.57
N GLN A 77 3.15 -6.80 13.02
CA GLN A 77 4.20 -6.98 12.00
C GLN A 77 3.92 -6.19 10.72
N TYR A 78 2.66 -6.16 10.26
CA TYR A 78 2.23 -5.38 9.11
C TYR A 78 2.44 -3.87 9.31
N VAL A 79 2.01 -3.35 10.46
CA VAL A 79 2.16 -1.93 10.83
C VAL A 79 3.63 -1.54 10.84
N ALA A 80 4.49 -2.37 11.45
CA ALA A 80 5.93 -2.15 11.45
C ALA A 80 6.53 -2.19 10.04
N ARG A 81 6.16 -3.20 9.22
CA ARG A 81 6.69 -3.40 7.87
C ARG A 81 6.44 -2.20 6.94
N TYR A 82 5.23 -1.65 6.99
CA TYR A 82 4.82 -0.54 6.12
C TYR A 82 4.96 0.84 6.78
N ASN A 83 5.70 0.92 7.90
CA ASN A 83 5.96 2.16 8.65
C ASN A 83 4.68 2.95 8.97
N LYS A 84 3.66 2.24 9.47
CA LYS A 84 2.38 2.80 9.89
C LYS A 84 2.39 3.09 11.40
N SER A 85 1.51 3.97 11.84
CA SER A 85 1.36 4.32 13.25
C SER A 85 -0.12 4.51 13.58
N TYR A 86 -0.64 3.65 14.46
CA TYR A 86 -1.99 3.73 15.00
C TYR A 86 -1.91 3.58 16.51
N GLU A 87 -2.58 4.45 17.26
CA GLU A 87 -2.62 4.36 18.72
C GLU A 87 -3.44 3.13 19.14
N PRO A 88 -2.87 2.16 19.89
CA PRO A 88 -3.61 0.97 20.32
C PRO A 88 -4.86 1.36 21.14
N GLY A 89 -6.01 0.75 20.80
CA GLY A 89 -7.30 1.06 21.43
C GLY A 89 -7.99 2.34 20.94
N SER A 90 -7.39 3.07 19.99
CA SER A 90 -8.08 4.15 19.29
C SER A 90 -9.08 3.61 18.26
N GLU A 91 -10.10 4.40 17.94
CA GLU A 91 -11.07 4.08 16.87
C GLU A 91 -10.36 3.81 15.53
N GLU A 92 -9.30 4.57 15.21
CA GLU A 92 -8.55 4.36 13.98
C GLU A 92 -7.83 3.01 13.97
N HIS A 93 -7.19 2.63 15.08
CA HIS A 93 -6.54 1.32 15.19
C HIS A 93 -7.55 0.19 15.00
N GLU A 94 -8.71 0.26 15.65
CA GLU A 94 -9.77 -0.75 15.53
C GLU A 94 -10.30 -0.85 14.09
N ARG A 95 -10.55 0.28 13.42
CA ARG A 95 -10.98 0.31 12.02
C ARG A 95 -9.93 -0.27 11.07
N ARG A 96 -8.65 0.08 11.25
CA ARG A 96 -7.54 -0.43 10.43
C ARG A 96 -7.31 -1.91 10.65
N PHE A 97 -7.42 -2.38 11.88
CA PHE A 97 -7.34 -3.80 12.22
C PHE A 97 -8.49 -4.61 11.60
N ALA A 98 -9.72 -4.08 11.64
CA ALA A 98 -10.86 -4.71 10.99
C ALA A 98 -10.67 -4.82 9.47
N ALA A 99 -10.26 -3.73 8.81
CA ALA A 99 -9.98 -3.73 7.37
C ALA A 99 -8.82 -4.69 7.00
N PHE A 100 -7.79 -4.77 7.85
CA PHE A 100 -6.69 -5.71 7.68
C PHE A 100 -7.13 -7.17 7.72
N ARG A 101 -7.99 -7.53 8.69
CA ARG A 101 -8.58 -8.88 8.78
C ARG A 101 -9.38 -9.21 7.52
N ASP A 102 -10.22 -8.29 7.05
CA ASP A 102 -11.00 -8.47 5.82
C ASP A 102 -10.09 -8.65 4.58
N SER A 103 -8.94 -7.97 4.57
CA SER A 103 -7.93 -8.15 3.53
C SER A 103 -7.28 -9.53 3.56
N LEU A 104 -6.95 -10.08 4.74
CA LEU A 104 -6.42 -11.44 4.86
C LEU A 104 -7.40 -12.47 4.28
N GLU A 105 -8.69 -12.35 4.60
CA GLU A 105 -9.71 -13.24 4.05
C GLU A 105 -9.82 -13.10 2.53
N ARG A 106 -9.81 -11.86 2.02
CA ARG A 106 -9.86 -11.59 0.58
C ARG A 106 -8.66 -12.18 -0.15
N ILE A 107 -7.47 -12.09 0.43
CA ILE A 107 -6.23 -12.68 -0.12
C ILE A 107 -6.35 -14.21 -0.13
N ALA A 108 -6.77 -14.82 0.98
CA ALA A 108 -6.95 -16.28 1.05
C ALA A 108 -7.96 -16.78 0.02
N ARG A 109 -9.12 -16.11 -0.10
CA ARG A 109 -10.14 -16.45 -1.10
C ARG A 109 -9.62 -16.35 -2.53
N ARG A 110 -8.89 -15.28 -2.86
CA ARG A 110 -8.32 -15.06 -4.20
C ARG A 110 -7.21 -16.03 -4.55
N ASN A 111 -6.38 -16.41 -3.59
CA ASN A 111 -5.34 -17.43 -3.84
C ASN A 111 -5.94 -18.84 -4.00
N ALA A 112 -7.15 -19.07 -3.50
CA ALA A 112 -7.86 -20.35 -3.66
C ALA A 112 -8.56 -20.52 -5.01
N THR A 113 -8.74 -19.46 -5.81
CA THR A 113 -9.45 -19.55 -7.11
C THR A 113 -8.64 -20.23 -8.22
N GLY A 114 -7.33 -20.41 -8.02
CA GLY A 114 -6.44 -20.98 -9.04
C GLY A 114 -6.02 -20.00 -10.14
N ASP A 115 -6.20 -18.69 -9.93
CA ASP A 115 -5.76 -17.66 -10.86
C ASP A 115 -4.23 -17.71 -11.11
N THR A 116 -3.79 -17.12 -12.22
CA THR A 116 -2.35 -17.02 -12.54
C THR A 116 -1.63 -16.02 -11.63
N ALA A 117 -2.37 -15.10 -11.01
CA ALA A 117 -1.84 -14.17 -10.02
C ALA A 117 -1.72 -14.83 -8.64
N ARG A 118 -0.79 -14.32 -7.84
CA ARG A 118 -0.70 -14.58 -6.40
C ARG A 118 -0.91 -13.27 -5.66
N TYR A 119 -1.78 -13.31 -4.67
CA TYR A 119 -2.17 -12.16 -3.88
C TYR A 119 -1.45 -12.18 -2.52
N GLY A 120 -1.06 -11.01 -2.05
CA GLY A 120 -0.39 -10.82 -0.77
C GLY A 120 -0.81 -9.52 -0.11
N LEU A 121 -0.38 -9.34 1.12
CA LEU A 121 -0.47 -8.09 1.85
C LEU A 121 0.34 -7.03 1.10
N THR A 122 -0.26 -5.86 0.98
CA THR A 122 0.27 -4.64 0.39
C THR A 122 0.17 -3.51 1.40
N ARG A 123 0.84 -2.38 1.14
CA ARG A 123 0.74 -1.16 1.97
C ARG A 123 -0.69 -0.61 2.17
N PHE A 124 -1.67 -1.13 1.42
CA PHE A 124 -3.08 -0.74 1.44
C PHE A 124 -3.99 -1.82 2.05
N SER A 125 -3.44 -2.86 2.67
CA SER A 125 -4.24 -3.96 3.21
C SER A 125 -5.07 -3.60 4.43
N ASP A 126 -4.81 -2.44 5.04
CA ASP A 126 -5.59 -1.80 6.10
C ASP A 126 -6.66 -0.83 5.57
N PHE A 127 -6.92 -0.82 4.26
CA PHE A 127 -7.97 -0.01 3.65
C PHE A 127 -9.15 -0.90 3.25
N THR A 128 -10.35 -0.42 3.55
CA THR A 128 -11.57 -0.96 2.93
C THR A 128 -11.56 -0.66 1.41
N PRO A 129 -12.29 -1.42 0.59
CA PRO A 129 -12.41 -1.14 -0.84
C PRO A 129 -12.84 0.31 -1.13
N ASP A 130 -13.75 0.85 -0.32
CA ASP A 130 -14.29 2.19 -0.51
C ASP A 130 -13.29 3.28 -0.11
N GLU A 131 -12.55 3.09 0.99
CA GLU A 131 -11.43 3.96 1.33
C GLU A 131 -10.37 3.94 0.22
N PHE A 132 -9.99 2.76 -0.27
CA PHE A 132 -9.02 2.64 -1.36
C PHE A 132 -9.47 3.41 -2.60
N ARG A 133 -10.74 3.29 -3.00
CA ARG A 133 -11.29 4.05 -4.13
C ARG A 133 -11.25 5.56 -3.90
N ARG A 134 -11.65 6.04 -2.72
CA ARG A 134 -11.71 7.47 -2.42
C ARG A 134 -10.33 8.12 -2.24
N ASN A 135 -9.40 7.37 -1.66
CA ASN A 135 -8.11 7.91 -1.20
C ASN A 135 -7.01 7.70 -2.24
N VAL A 136 -6.94 6.50 -2.82
CA VAL A 136 -5.87 6.13 -3.76
C VAL A 136 -6.29 6.33 -5.21
N LEU A 137 -7.53 5.98 -5.55
CA LEU A 137 -8.06 6.08 -6.92
C LEU A 137 -8.90 7.34 -7.15
N SER A 138 -8.75 8.36 -6.32
CA SER A 138 -9.47 9.63 -6.50
C SER A 138 -9.18 10.19 -7.89
N SER A 139 -10.25 10.32 -8.68
CA SER A 139 -10.24 11.13 -9.88
C SER A 139 -10.01 12.60 -9.53
N PRO A 140 -9.56 13.41 -10.49
CA PRO A 140 -9.58 14.86 -10.32
C PRO A 140 -10.97 15.33 -9.87
N PRO A 141 -11.06 16.48 -9.16
CA PRO A 141 -12.33 17.03 -8.71
C PRO A 141 -13.38 17.09 -9.83
N ALA A 142 -14.66 16.87 -9.51
CA ALA A 142 -15.73 16.89 -10.52
C ALA A 142 -15.89 18.26 -11.21
N ASP A 143 -15.36 19.32 -10.60
CA ASP A 143 -15.30 20.69 -11.11
C ASP A 143 -13.99 21.02 -11.82
N LEU A 144 -13.14 20.03 -12.13
CA LEU A 144 -11.86 20.25 -12.82
C LEU A 144 -12.07 21.04 -14.13
N ASP A 145 -13.12 20.74 -14.89
CA ASP A 145 -13.44 21.45 -16.13
C ASP A 145 -13.69 22.95 -15.90
N GLU A 146 -14.39 23.28 -14.81
CA GLU A 146 -14.67 24.67 -14.44
C GLU A 146 -13.39 25.36 -13.95
N ILE A 147 -12.61 24.70 -13.10
CA ILE A 147 -11.32 25.20 -12.62
C ILE A 147 -10.37 25.46 -13.79
N VAL A 148 -10.28 24.54 -14.75
CA VAL A 148 -9.43 24.66 -15.94
C VAL A 148 -9.88 25.83 -16.81
N ARG A 149 -11.19 26.02 -17.02
CA ARG A 149 -11.72 27.18 -17.76
C ARG A 149 -11.40 28.51 -17.08
N GLN A 150 -11.43 28.56 -15.75
CA GLN A 150 -11.11 29.78 -15.00
C GLN A 150 -9.61 30.10 -15.02
N LEU A 151 -8.76 29.10 -14.84
CA LEU A 151 -7.31 29.28 -14.76
C LEU A 151 -6.66 29.45 -16.13
N PHE A 152 -7.22 28.81 -17.16
CA PHE A 152 -6.69 28.81 -18.51
C PHE A 152 -7.82 29.10 -19.52
N PRO A 153 -8.32 30.36 -19.57
CA PRO A 153 -9.45 30.72 -20.44
C PRO A 153 -9.16 30.53 -21.93
N ASP A 154 -7.88 30.57 -22.32
CA ASP A 154 -7.41 30.34 -23.69
C ASP A 154 -7.17 28.85 -24.00
N LEU A 155 -7.21 27.97 -22.99
CA LEU A 155 -7.12 26.53 -23.20
C LEU A 155 -8.45 26.09 -23.82
N ARG A 156 -8.40 25.64 -25.07
CA ARG A 156 -9.56 25.02 -25.70
C ARG A 156 -10.03 23.86 -24.79
N PRO A 157 -11.34 23.76 -24.50
CA PRO A 157 -11.88 22.62 -23.78
C PRO A 157 -11.36 21.34 -24.42
N LEU A 158 -10.87 20.41 -23.59
CA LEU A 158 -10.65 19.04 -24.02
C LEU A 158 -12.03 18.50 -24.37
N GLY A 159 -12.42 18.58 -25.65
CA GLY A 159 -13.76 18.22 -26.07
C GLY A 159 -14.00 16.74 -25.76
N ASP A 160 -15.05 16.49 -24.97
CA ASP A 160 -15.91 15.30 -24.99
C ASP A 160 -15.28 14.04 -25.58
N ASP A 161 -14.25 13.49 -24.93
CA ASP A 161 -13.51 12.23 -25.18
C ASP A 161 -13.09 11.90 -26.64
N ASN A 162 -13.47 12.74 -27.61
CA ASN A 162 -13.34 12.56 -29.05
C ASN A 162 -12.70 13.79 -29.71
N ASP A 163 -12.63 14.94 -29.03
CA ASP A 163 -12.11 16.19 -29.58
C ASP A 163 -10.70 16.56 -29.03
N ILE A 164 -10.12 15.74 -28.14
CA ILE A 164 -8.65 15.66 -28.00
C ILE A 164 -8.01 15.00 -29.24
N GLY A 165 -8.83 14.31 -30.04
CA GLY A 165 -8.44 13.67 -31.30
C GLY A 165 -7.51 14.54 -32.15
N PRO A 166 -7.86 15.75 -32.59
CA PRO A 166 -7.09 16.41 -33.64
C PRO A 166 -5.68 16.89 -33.25
N LEU A 167 -5.37 17.04 -31.96
CA LEU A 167 -4.06 17.54 -31.50
C LEU A 167 -3.17 16.50 -30.81
N LEU A 168 -3.71 15.40 -30.27
CA LEU A 168 -2.92 14.29 -29.71
C LEU A 168 -3.10 12.95 -30.45
N LEU A 169 -4.12 12.84 -31.32
CA LEU A 169 -4.38 11.70 -32.19
C LEU A 169 -4.93 12.21 -33.51
N GLN A 170 -4.15 13.00 -34.27
CA GLN A 170 -4.50 13.14 -35.69
C GLN A 170 -4.80 11.72 -36.18
N PRO A 171 -5.98 11.44 -36.76
CA PRO A 171 -6.33 10.09 -37.18
C PRO A 171 -5.17 9.63 -38.03
N VAL A 172 -4.34 8.75 -37.48
CA VAL A 172 -3.18 8.29 -38.20
C VAL A 172 -3.81 7.43 -39.26
N ASP A 173 -3.93 7.97 -40.47
CA ASP A 173 -4.53 7.26 -41.59
C ASP A 173 -3.89 5.87 -41.58
N PRO A 174 -4.66 4.80 -41.33
CA PRO A 174 -4.09 3.47 -41.16
C PRO A 174 -3.30 3.03 -42.41
N LYS A 175 -3.57 3.67 -43.56
CA LYS A 175 -2.84 3.47 -44.82
C LYS A 175 -1.54 4.29 -44.90
N LYS A 176 -1.38 5.33 -44.08
CA LYS A 176 -0.15 6.13 -43.91
C LYS A 176 0.70 5.69 -42.73
N VAL A 177 0.16 4.93 -41.77
CA VAL A 177 1.00 4.15 -40.85
C VAL A 177 1.73 3.14 -41.75
N PRO A 178 3.07 3.25 -41.92
CA PRO A 178 3.77 2.22 -42.65
C PRO A 178 3.43 0.89 -41.95
N PRO A 179 3.00 -0.15 -42.69
CA PRO A 179 2.71 -1.44 -42.07
C PRO A 179 3.93 -1.80 -41.26
N VAL A 180 3.74 -2.14 -39.98
CA VAL A 180 4.91 -2.38 -39.15
C VAL A 180 5.56 -3.67 -39.65
N ARG A 181 6.58 -3.51 -40.49
CA ARG A 181 7.29 -4.56 -41.16
C ARG A 181 8.48 -4.90 -40.28
N GLY A 182 8.36 -5.97 -39.52
CA GLY A 182 9.44 -6.46 -38.67
C GLY A 182 9.00 -7.63 -37.81
N ARG A 183 9.97 -8.48 -37.47
CA ARG A 183 9.81 -9.40 -36.34
C ARG A 183 9.96 -8.57 -35.07
N TYR A 184 8.89 -8.48 -34.29
CA TYR A 184 8.96 -7.98 -32.93
C TYR A 184 9.58 -9.04 -32.03
N PRO A 185 10.24 -8.64 -30.94
CA PRO A 185 10.67 -9.59 -29.93
C PRO A 185 9.43 -10.15 -29.20
N ASP A 186 9.50 -11.41 -28.79
CA ASP A 186 8.43 -12.06 -28.01
C ASP A 186 8.24 -11.40 -26.62
N HIS A 187 9.28 -10.72 -26.13
CA HIS A 187 9.27 -9.96 -24.88
C HIS A 187 10.04 -8.65 -25.07
N PHE A 188 9.54 -7.58 -24.46
CA PHE A 188 10.19 -6.28 -24.52
C PHE A 188 9.95 -5.49 -23.24
N ASP A 189 11.01 -4.92 -22.68
CA ASP A 189 10.96 -4.08 -21.51
C ASP A 189 11.85 -2.84 -21.70
N TRP A 190 11.26 -1.64 -21.56
CA TRP A 190 12.01 -0.38 -21.66
C TRP A 190 12.99 -0.18 -20.48
N ARG A 191 12.79 -0.87 -19.35
CA ARG A 191 13.72 -0.86 -18.21
C ARG A 191 15.09 -1.42 -18.59
N ASP A 192 15.11 -2.46 -19.42
CA ASP A 192 16.36 -3.08 -19.92
C ASP A 192 17.18 -2.13 -20.80
N ARG A 193 16.56 -1.04 -21.27
CA ARG A 193 17.19 0.00 -22.08
C ARG A 193 17.47 1.28 -21.31
N SER A 194 17.38 1.24 -19.97
CA SER A 194 17.56 2.42 -19.12
C SER A 194 16.67 3.60 -19.52
N ALA A 195 15.47 3.30 -20.05
CA ALA A 195 14.53 4.31 -20.52
C ALA A 195 13.39 4.57 -19.52
N VAL A 196 13.41 3.97 -18.33
CA VAL A 196 12.35 4.09 -17.32
C VAL A 196 12.98 4.49 -15.98
N THR A 197 12.46 5.54 -15.35
CA THR A 197 12.91 5.99 -14.03
C THR A 197 12.38 5.08 -12.91
N PRO A 198 12.94 5.12 -11.68
CA PRO A 198 12.42 4.31 -10.59
C PRO A 198 10.96 4.64 -10.27
N VAL A 199 10.23 3.65 -9.77
CA VAL A 199 8.80 3.74 -9.42
C VAL A 199 8.52 4.95 -8.53
N LYS A 200 7.44 5.67 -8.85
CA LYS A 200 6.97 6.84 -8.12
C LYS A 200 5.74 6.50 -7.28
N ASN A 201 5.45 7.33 -6.27
CA ASN A 201 4.32 7.17 -5.38
C ASN A 201 3.41 8.41 -5.44
N GLN A 202 2.18 8.22 -5.94
CA GLN A 202 1.18 9.29 -6.06
C GLN A 202 0.59 9.76 -4.74
N GLN A 203 0.84 9.03 -3.65
CA GLN A 203 0.25 9.26 -2.32
C GLN A 203 -1.29 9.35 -2.42
N ASN A 204 -1.90 10.24 -1.64
CA ASN A 204 -3.35 10.45 -1.59
C ASN A 204 -3.83 11.61 -2.50
N CYS A 205 -3.06 11.95 -3.54
CA CYS A 205 -3.22 13.21 -4.28
C CYS A 205 -4.03 13.06 -5.58
N GLY A 206 -4.38 11.83 -6.01
CA GLY A 206 -5.02 11.62 -7.32
C GLY A 206 -4.15 12.04 -8.52
N ALA A 207 -2.82 12.10 -8.35
CA ALA A 207 -1.88 12.66 -9.33
C ALA A 207 -1.45 11.66 -10.43
N CYS A 208 -2.16 10.56 -10.60
CA CYS A 208 -1.77 9.48 -11.53
C CYS A 208 -1.68 9.96 -13.00
N TRP A 209 -2.55 10.89 -13.42
CA TRP A 209 -2.52 11.49 -14.75
C TRP A 209 -1.20 12.26 -15.00
N ALA A 210 -0.74 13.02 -14.00
CA ALA A 210 0.47 13.82 -14.08
C ALA A 210 1.72 12.93 -14.06
N ILE A 211 1.74 11.92 -13.18
CA ILE A 211 2.82 10.93 -13.12
C ILE A 211 2.94 10.17 -14.44
N SER A 212 1.82 9.68 -15.00
CA SER A 212 1.81 8.94 -16.27
C SER A 212 2.35 9.78 -17.43
N THR A 213 1.96 11.07 -17.48
CA THR A 213 2.41 11.99 -18.53
C THR A 213 3.92 12.26 -18.41
N VAL A 214 4.41 12.56 -17.21
CA VAL A 214 5.83 12.85 -17.00
C VAL A 214 6.69 11.62 -17.28
N GLU A 215 6.27 10.42 -16.86
CA GLU A 215 7.01 9.17 -17.11
C GLU A 215 7.17 8.87 -18.61
N ASN A 216 6.14 9.17 -19.40
CA ASN A 216 6.23 9.05 -20.84
C ASN A 216 7.27 10.01 -21.43
N VAL A 217 7.25 11.28 -21.02
CA VAL A 217 8.21 12.30 -21.48
C VAL A 217 9.65 11.96 -21.05
N GLU A 218 9.85 11.51 -19.81
CA GLU A 218 11.16 11.03 -19.31
C GLU A 218 11.69 9.89 -20.20
N SER A 219 10.82 8.95 -20.56
CA SER A 219 11.18 7.79 -21.39
C SER A 219 11.52 8.21 -22.82
N MET A 220 10.70 9.06 -23.44
CA MET A 220 10.95 9.57 -24.79
C MET A 220 12.27 10.35 -24.85
N TYR A 221 12.54 11.18 -23.85
CA TYR A 221 13.80 11.91 -23.75
C TYR A 221 15.00 10.96 -23.64
N ALA A 222 14.90 9.92 -22.80
CA ALA A 222 15.94 8.90 -22.67
C ALA A 222 16.20 8.15 -23.99
N ILE A 223 15.13 7.80 -24.72
CA ILE A 223 15.23 7.13 -26.03
C ILE A 223 15.92 8.03 -27.06
N ALA A 224 15.55 9.32 -27.10
CA ALA A 224 16.08 10.26 -28.10
C ALA A 224 17.53 10.69 -27.83
N THR A 225 17.91 10.81 -26.55
CA THR A 225 19.20 11.41 -26.15
C THR A 225 20.19 10.39 -25.58
N GLY A 226 19.74 9.18 -25.24
CA GLY A 226 20.52 8.21 -24.46
C GLY A 226 20.70 8.60 -22.99
N LYS A 227 20.07 9.68 -22.51
CA LYS A 227 20.21 10.18 -21.14
C LYS A 227 18.88 10.08 -20.38
N LEU A 228 18.85 9.27 -19.33
CA LEU A 228 17.69 9.21 -18.44
C LEU A 228 17.73 10.39 -17.45
N VAL A 229 16.71 11.24 -17.49
CA VAL A 229 16.52 12.36 -16.57
C VAL A 229 15.20 12.16 -15.84
N ARG A 230 15.25 12.31 -14.52
CA ARG A 230 14.04 12.36 -13.69
C ARG A 230 13.62 13.81 -13.52
N VAL A 231 12.41 14.13 -13.97
CA VAL A 231 11.84 15.48 -13.96
C VAL A 231 11.07 15.74 -12.66
N GLN A 232 10.42 14.71 -12.12
CA GLN A 232 9.76 14.80 -10.80
C GLN A 232 10.78 14.55 -9.69
N ARG A 233 10.90 15.49 -8.74
CA ARG A 233 11.66 15.25 -7.50
C ARG A 233 11.09 13.99 -6.80
N PRO A 234 11.92 13.14 -6.17
CA PRO A 234 11.36 12.08 -5.34
C PRO A 234 10.40 12.70 -4.31
N ALA A 235 9.33 11.97 -3.99
CA ALA A 235 8.53 12.28 -2.82
C ALA A 235 9.37 11.86 -1.61
N ASP A 236 10.34 12.68 -1.25
CA ASP A 236 11.15 12.49 -0.04
C ASP A 236 10.15 12.53 1.14
N GLY A 237 10.07 11.43 1.88
CA GLY A 237 9.35 11.34 3.16
C GLY A 237 10.13 12.03 4.27
#